data_AF-A0A9D6PPA8-F1
#
_entry.id   AF-A0A9D6PPA8-F1
#
_cell.length_a   1.000
_cell.length_b   1.000
_cell.length_c   1.000
_cell.angle_alpha   90.00
_cell.angle_beta   90.00
_cell.angle_gamma   90.00
#
_symmetry.space_group_name_H-M   'P 1'
#
loop_
_entity.id
_entity.type
_entity.pdbx_description
1 polymer ?
#
loop_
_entity_poly.entity_id
_entity_poly.type
_entity_poly.pdbx_seq_one_letter_code
_entity_poly.pdbx_strand_id
1 'polypeptide(L)'
;MKGFYVFAFGLVCFVAGYAVSTATRNHVTGQTVVSFNNDKPEVFFESSGIDPVEVERLQKLNDELRKALANNVHPVSMPVSTTYQDLVKKIDKLPENLIRKNLASILDDEYLKQIDDIRGFSKRLLEAALEENPVKQSDVIASIEFSTSPVYGSNLLGSGVNVGQYDKIFAFITVSEPLSKAFVKWQNAETGELLLFRSVQLNTANGFDFVSTRPGSGWQSGQYQVSVFLADKELTPIGGGSYVIAGITEQPGGAKAVNESIVQDMINSGQAIRKK
;
A
#
# COMPACT_ATOMS: atom_id res chain seq x y z
N MET A 1 29.44 21.40 -11.22
CA MET A 1 28.09 21.40 -10.64
C MET A 1 27.46 20.04 -10.89
N LYS A 2 27.44 19.17 -9.88
CA LYS A 2 26.96 17.78 -9.94
C LYS A 2 25.90 17.62 -8.86
N GLY A 3 24.71 17.14 -9.20
CA GLY A 3 23.70 16.70 -8.23
C GLY A 3 22.33 17.32 -8.42
N PHE A 4 21.58 16.90 -9.44
CA PHE A 4 20.13 17.21 -9.55
C PHE A 4 19.29 16.07 -10.19
N TYR A 5 19.83 14.87 -10.39
CA TYR A 5 19.22 13.84 -11.25
C TYR A 5 18.36 12.77 -10.56
N VAL A 6 18.09 12.86 -9.25
CA VAL A 6 17.46 11.75 -8.49
C VAL A 6 15.94 11.91 -8.26
N PHE A 7 15.37 13.11 -8.43
CA PHE A 7 14.02 13.38 -7.88
C PHE A 7 12.83 12.95 -8.75
N ALA A 8 12.96 12.80 -10.06
CA ALA A 8 11.78 12.60 -10.91
C ALA A 8 11.31 11.14 -11.04
N PHE A 9 12.18 10.15 -10.86
CA PHE A 9 11.81 8.72 -10.84
C PHE A 9 11.64 8.16 -9.44
N GLY A 10 12.11 8.91 -8.44
CA GLY A 10 11.62 8.81 -7.08
C GLY A 10 10.10 8.77 -7.12
N LEU A 11 9.40 9.70 -7.77
CA LEU A 11 7.94 9.82 -7.74
C LEU A 11 7.14 8.54 -8.07
N VAL A 12 7.53 7.72 -9.07
CA VAL A 12 6.83 6.45 -9.34
C VAL A 12 7.17 5.38 -8.29
N CYS A 13 8.40 5.40 -7.75
CA CYS A 13 8.82 4.57 -6.62
C CYS A 13 8.40 5.14 -5.23
N PHE A 14 8.01 6.42 -5.15
CA PHE A 14 7.71 7.19 -3.93
C PHE A 14 6.21 7.19 -3.70
N VAL A 15 5.41 7.24 -4.77
CA VAL A 15 3.96 6.97 -4.70
C VAL A 15 3.69 5.48 -4.45
N ALA A 16 4.56 4.58 -4.92
CA ALA A 16 4.55 3.16 -4.51
C ALA A 16 5.20 2.91 -3.13
N GLY A 17 6.10 3.80 -2.67
CA GLY A 17 6.93 3.62 -1.48
C GLY A 17 6.46 4.31 -0.20
N TYR A 18 5.60 5.33 -0.26
CA TYR A 18 5.13 6.04 0.95
C TYR A 18 4.11 5.25 1.79
N ALA A 19 3.65 4.09 1.34
CA ALA A 19 2.93 3.14 2.17
C ALA A 19 3.85 2.27 3.06
N VAL A 20 5.18 2.39 2.93
CA VAL A 20 6.15 1.60 3.72
C VAL A 20 7.24 2.51 4.29
N SER A 21 6.87 3.35 5.26
CA SER A 21 7.84 3.92 6.21
C SER A 21 7.16 4.42 7.50
N THR A 22 6.39 3.54 8.14
CA THR A 22 6.29 3.47 9.62
C THR A 22 6.34 2.01 10.07
N ALA A 23 7.35 1.30 9.57
CA ALA A 23 7.75 0.02 10.12
C ALA A 23 9.25 -0.14 9.88
N THR A 24 10.07 0.61 10.62
CA THR A 24 11.42 0.15 10.91
C THR A 24 11.28 -1.19 11.62
N ARG A 25 11.52 -2.24 10.83
CA ARG A 25 11.62 -3.62 11.26
C ARG A 25 12.88 -3.75 12.11
N ASN A 26 12.77 -3.53 13.41
CA ASN A 26 13.70 -4.16 14.34
C ASN A 26 13.28 -5.63 14.44
N HIS A 27 14.08 -6.50 13.83
CA HIS A 27 14.04 -7.93 14.07
C HIS A 27 14.51 -8.16 15.52
N VAL A 28 13.58 -8.07 16.48
CA VAL A 28 13.76 -8.65 17.81
C VAL A 28 13.03 -9.98 17.79
N THR A 29 13.79 -11.08 17.72
CA THR A 29 13.29 -12.40 18.10
C THR A 29 13.08 -12.40 19.60
N GLY A 30 11.94 -11.87 20.04
CA GLY A 30 11.37 -12.14 21.35
C GLY A 30 10.26 -13.16 21.15
N GLN A 31 10.44 -14.39 21.65
CA GLN A 31 9.33 -15.33 21.77
C GLN A 31 8.51 -14.91 22.99
N THR A 32 7.24 -14.56 22.78
CA THR A 32 6.28 -14.53 23.88
C THR A 32 5.90 -15.97 24.20
N VAL A 33 6.47 -16.51 25.28
CA VAL A 33 6.05 -17.81 25.82
C VAL A 33 4.92 -17.57 26.81
N VAL A 34 3.69 -17.89 26.42
CA VAL A 34 2.54 -17.94 27.33
C VAL A 34 2.43 -19.38 27.82
N SER A 35 2.83 -19.63 29.07
CA SER A 35 2.60 -20.92 29.73
C SER A 35 1.26 -20.86 30.46
N PHE A 36 0.36 -21.77 30.13
CA PHE A 36 -0.91 -21.91 30.86
C PHE A 36 -0.71 -22.91 31.99
N ASN A 37 -0.73 -22.42 33.23
CA ASN A 37 -0.90 -23.26 34.41
C ASN A 37 -2.19 -22.82 35.12
N ASN A 38 -2.96 -23.80 35.59
CA ASN A 38 -4.41 -23.69 35.78
C ASN A 38 -4.93 -22.69 36.85
N ASP A 39 -4.11 -21.85 37.48
CA ASP A 39 -4.59 -20.97 38.55
C ASP A 39 -4.10 -19.51 38.53
N LYS A 40 -3.42 -19.03 37.48
CA LYS A 40 -3.25 -17.59 37.12
C LYS A 40 -2.32 -17.44 35.92
N PRO A 41 -2.67 -16.67 34.88
CA PRO A 41 -1.73 -16.35 33.81
C PRO A 41 -0.75 -15.26 34.29
N GLU A 42 0.54 -15.58 34.33
CA GLU A 42 1.62 -14.60 34.45
C GLU A 42 2.34 -14.43 33.11
N VAL A 43 2.52 -13.18 32.69
CA VAL A 43 3.24 -12.81 31.47
C VAL A 43 4.66 -12.45 31.86
N PHE A 44 5.63 -13.31 31.51
CA PHE A 44 7.04 -13.00 31.62
C PHE A 44 7.56 -12.46 30.28
N PHE A 45 8.21 -11.29 30.34
CA PHE A 45 9.00 -10.76 29.24
C PHE A 45 10.48 -10.99 29.56
N GLU A 46 11.08 -11.95 28.89
CA GLU A 46 12.53 -12.10 28.90
C GLU A 46 13.11 -11.03 27.96
N SER A 47 13.58 -9.92 28.52
CA SER A 47 14.26 -8.88 27.74
C SER A 47 15.66 -9.36 27.38
N SER A 48 15.87 -9.73 26.11
CA SER A 48 17.22 -9.84 25.56
C SER A 48 17.90 -8.46 25.64
N GLY A 49 19.06 -8.42 26.28
CA GLY A 49 19.76 -7.20 26.68
C GLY A 49 20.12 -6.28 25.51
N ILE A 50 19.28 -5.28 25.28
CA ILE A 50 19.63 -4.10 24.51
C ILE A 50 20.21 -3.11 25.51
N ASP A 51 21.47 -2.71 25.28
CA ASP A 51 22.16 -1.71 26.08
C ASP A 51 21.30 -0.43 26.17
N PRO A 52 20.93 0.04 27.38
CA PRO A 52 20.16 1.27 27.58
C PRO A 52 20.75 2.47 26.84
N VAL A 53 22.07 2.49 26.66
CA VAL A 53 22.80 3.54 25.92
C VAL A 53 22.45 3.53 24.43
N GLU A 54 22.19 2.36 23.85
CA GLU A 54 21.82 2.23 22.43
C GLU A 54 20.35 2.63 22.20
N VAL A 55 19.47 2.35 23.17
CA VAL A 55 18.07 2.82 23.12
C VAL A 55 18.00 4.35 23.17
N GLU A 56 18.79 4.98 24.05
CA GLU A 56 18.86 6.43 24.17
C GLU A 56 19.44 7.08 22.90
N ARG A 57 20.46 6.48 22.29
CA ARG A 57 21.00 6.93 20.99
C ARG A 57 19.98 6.85 19.86
N LEU A 58 19.23 5.75 19.79
CA LEU A 58 18.21 5.56 18.75
C LEU A 58 17.02 6.52 18.93
N GLN A 59 16.62 6.80 20.18
CA GLN A 59 15.59 7.80 20.46
C GLN A 59 16.06 9.20 20.07
N LYS A 60 17.29 9.57 20.44
CA LYS A 60 17.87 10.86 20.08
C LYS A 60 18.01 11.05 18.56
N LEU A 61 18.41 10.01 17.84
CA LEU A 61 18.48 10.03 16.37
C LEU A 61 17.08 10.19 15.75
N ASN A 62 16.07 9.53 16.30
CA ASN A 62 14.69 9.64 15.83
C ASN A 62 14.12 11.05 16.08
N ASP A 63 14.42 11.65 17.23
CA ASP A 63 14.02 13.03 17.55
C ASP A 63 14.76 14.06 16.68
N GLU A 64 16.04 13.85 16.40
CA GLU A 64 16.81 14.68 15.47
C GLU A 64 16.28 14.57 14.03
N LEU A 65 15.90 13.37 13.58
CA LEU A 65 15.23 13.17 12.29
C LEU A 65 13.89 13.90 12.25
N ARG A 66 13.05 13.76 13.30
CA ARG A 66 11.76 14.47 13.39
C ARG A 66 11.92 15.98 13.37
N LYS A 67 12.96 16.50 14.03
CA LYS A 67 13.27 17.94 14.07
C LYS A 67 13.82 18.44 12.73
N ALA A 68 14.62 17.63 12.04
CA ALA A 68 15.12 17.91 10.69
C ALA A 68 13.99 17.85 9.64
N LEU A 69 13.01 16.96 9.82
CA LEU A 69 11.79 16.90 9.02
C LEU A 69 10.91 18.13 9.30
N ALA A 70 10.63 18.47 10.56
CA ALA A 70 9.80 19.62 10.94
C ALA A 70 10.36 20.97 10.46
N ASN A 71 11.70 21.13 10.44
CA ASN A 71 12.34 22.36 9.97
C ASN A 71 12.48 22.44 8.44
N ASN A 72 12.21 21.34 7.71
CA ASN A 72 12.23 21.30 6.23
C ASN A 72 10.86 21.02 5.61
N VAL A 73 9.79 20.90 6.42
CA VAL A 73 8.42 20.93 5.90
C VAL A 73 8.02 22.38 5.68
N HIS A 74 8.50 22.96 4.59
CA HIS A 74 7.55 23.74 3.81
C HIS A 74 6.51 22.73 3.32
N PRO A 75 5.20 23.01 3.42
CA PRO A 75 4.23 22.23 2.69
C PRO A 75 4.75 22.19 1.26
N VAL A 76 5.08 21.00 0.76
CA VAL A 76 5.36 20.82 -0.66
C VAL A 76 4.01 21.01 -1.31
N SER A 77 3.60 22.27 -1.46
CA SER A 77 2.75 22.69 -2.55
C SER A 77 3.60 22.37 -3.77
N MET A 78 3.40 21.16 -4.31
CA MET A 78 3.93 20.87 -5.63
C MET A 78 3.41 21.99 -6.53
N PRO A 79 4.27 22.69 -7.30
CA PRO A 79 3.76 23.49 -8.38
C PRO A 79 2.87 22.56 -9.22
N VAL A 80 1.59 22.89 -9.28
CA VAL A 80 0.58 22.26 -10.14
C VAL A 80 1.02 22.49 -11.58
N SER A 81 1.99 21.73 -12.07
CA SER A 81 2.35 21.78 -13.50
C SER A 81 3.23 20.63 -14.00
N THR A 82 3.58 19.61 -13.20
CA THR A 82 4.23 18.43 -13.82
C THR A 82 3.12 17.59 -14.44
N THR A 83 2.87 17.83 -15.72
CA THR A 83 1.85 17.08 -16.47
C THR A 83 2.34 15.66 -16.76
N TYR A 84 1.41 14.75 -17.06
CA TYR A 84 1.74 13.42 -17.59
C TYR A 84 2.76 13.51 -18.75
N GLN A 85 2.57 14.48 -19.64
CA GLN A 85 3.46 14.75 -20.77
C GLN A 85 4.90 15.11 -20.35
N ASP A 86 5.06 15.85 -19.25
CA ASP A 86 6.39 16.18 -18.73
C ASP A 86 7.10 14.96 -18.16
N LEU A 87 6.36 14.05 -17.52
CA LEU A 87 6.90 12.79 -17.01
C LEU A 87 7.28 11.84 -18.15
N VAL A 88 6.47 11.75 -19.21
CA VAL A 88 6.80 10.97 -20.42
C VAL A 88 8.08 11.49 -21.07
N LYS A 89 8.21 12.81 -21.26
CA LYS A 89 9.44 13.42 -21.79
C LYS A 89 10.67 13.15 -20.92
N LYS A 90 10.49 13.06 -19.60
CA LYS A 90 11.56 12.67 -18.67
C LYS A 90 11.93 11.20 -18.88
N ILE A 91 10.94 10.30 -18.97
CA ILE A 91 11.17 8.89 -19.30
C ILE A 91 11.99 8.78 -20.57
N ASP A 92 11.64 9.50 -21.64
CA ASP A 92 12.35 9.45 -22.93
C ASP A 92 13.83 9.83 -22.87
N LYS A 93 14.22 10.67 -21.92
CA LYS A 93 15.60 11.12 -21.76
C LYS A 93 16.42 10.23 -20.84
N LEU A 94 15.80 9.30 -20.12
CA LEU A 94 16.52 8.47 -19.16
C LEU A 94 17.28 7.33 -19.86
N PRO A 95 18.52 7.04 -19.41
CA PRO A 95 19.23 5.84 -19.81
C PRO A 95 18.43 4.58 -19.49
N GLU A 96 18.42 3.62 -20.42
CA GLU A 96 17.59 2.42 -20.30
C GLU A 96 17.94 1.57 -19.06
N ASN A 97 19.23 1.45 -18.75
CA ASN A 97 19.70 0.75 -17.55
C ASN A 97 19.16 1.37 -16.25
N LEU A 98 18.96 2.69 -16.21
CA LEU A 98 18.39 3.38 -15.07
C LEU A 98 16.88 3.12 -14.95
N ILE A 99 16.17 3.08 -16.09
CA ILE A 99 14.76 2.70 -16.14
C ILE A 99 14.60 1.27 -15.60
N ARG A 100 15.38 0.32 -16.12
CA ARG A 100 15.36 -1.09 -15.70
C ARG A 100 15.65 -1.24 -14.21
N LYS A 101 16.68 -0.54 -13.70
CA LYS A 101 17.02 -0.54 -12.27
C LYS A 101 15.85 -0.05 -11.40
N ASN A 102 15.15 1.01 -11.83
CA ASN A 102 14.02 1.54 -11.07
C ASN A 102 12.84 0.58 -11.09
N LEU A 103 12.53 -0.03 -12.24
CA LEU A 103 11.46 -1.02 -12.33
C LEU A 103 11.73 -2.28 -11.50
N ALA A 104 12.99 -2.68 -11.33
CA ALA A 104 13.37 -3.82 -10.48
C ALA A 104 13.03 -3.65 -9.00
N SER A 105 12.68 -2.43 -8.56
CA SER A 105 12.19 -2.20 -7.19
C SER A 105 10.73 -2.61 -6.98
N ILE A 106 9.95 -2.75 -8.06
CA ILE A 106 8.50 -3.01 -8.03
C ILE A 106 8.08 -4.25 -8.84
N LEU A 107 9.01 -4.79 -9.63
CA LEU A 107 8.83 -5.95 -10.49
C LEU A 107 9.94 -6.96 -10.25
N ASP A 108 9.60 -8.23 -10.42
CA ASP A 108 10.55 -9.33 -10.24
C ASP A 108 11.45 -9.40 -11.48
N ASP A 109 12.71 -9.80 -11.29
CA ASP A 109 13.72 -9.83 -12.36
C ASP A 109 13.30 -10.70 -13.55
N GLU A 110 12.59 -11.81 -13.30
CA GLU A 110 12.08 -12.69 -14.34
C GLU A 110 11.05 -11.98 -15.23
N TYR A 111 10.16 -11.20 -14.62
CA TYR A 111 9.18 -10.42 -15.35
C TYR A 111 9.84 -9.33 -16.20
N LEU A 112 10.85 -8.62 -15.64
CA LEU A 112 11.59 -7.60 -16.38
C LEU A 112 12.34 -8.13 -17.59
N LYS A 113 12.73 -9.41 -17.60
CA LYS A 113 13.36 -10.05 -18.76
C LYS A 113 12.39 -10.29 -19.91
N GLN A 114 11.09 -10.38 -19.63
CA GLN A 114 10.03 -10.58 -20.63
C GLN A 114 9.58 -9.26 -21.28
N ILE A 115 10.08 -8.12 -20.79
CA ILE A 115 9.75 -6.79 -21.32
C ILE A 115 10.82 -6.37 -22.33
N ASP A 116 10.49 -6.48 -23.62
CA ASP A 116 11.36 -6.07 -24.72
C ASP A 116 11.53 -4.55 -24.79
N ASP A 117 10.43 -3.80 -24.69
CA ASP A 117 10.42 -2.33 -24.69
C ASP A 117 10.22 -1.79 -23.27
N ILE A 118 11.32 -1.74 -22.51
CA ILE A 118 11.30 -1.28 -21.12
C ILE A 118 10.87 0.18 -20.97
N ARG A 119 11.12 1.00 -22.00
CA ARG A 119 10.76 2.42 -22.01
C ARG A 119 9.27 2.59 -22.28
N GLY A 120 8.74 1.92 -23.29
CA GLY A 120 7.30 1.88 -23.57
C GLY A 120 6.52 1.31 -22.41
N PHE A 121 7.00 0.23 -21.80
CA PHE A 121 6.39 -0.32 -20.58
C PHE A 121 6.37 0.70 -19.44
N SER A 122 7.45 1.45 -19.22
CA SER A 122 7.49 2.49 -18.19
C SER A 122 6.49 3.62 -18.43
N LYS A 123 6.26 3.97 -19.70
CA LYS A 123 5.24 4.96 -20.07
C LYS A 123 3.83 4.42 -19.81
N ARG A 124 3.55 3.18 -20.21
CA ARG A 124 2.25 2.52 -19.93
C ARG A 124 2.02 2.37 -18.42
N LEU A 125 3.05 2.08 -17.64
CA LEU A 125 2.96 2.02 -16.19
C LEU A 125 2.60 3.38 -15.58
N LEU A 126 3.20 4.45 -16.10
CA LEU A 126 2.87 5.81 -15.71
C LEU A 126 1.44 6.20 -16.11
N GLU A 127 1.02 5.84 -17.31
CA GLU A 127 -0.34 6.05 -17.82
C GLU A 127 -1.37 5.31 -16.97
N ALA A 128 -1.14 4.02 -16.68
CA ALA A 128 -1.96 3.23 -15.78
C ALA A 128 -2.07 3.90 -14.39
N ALA A 129 -0.95 4.42 -13.86
CA ALA A 129 -0.92 5.07 -12.57
C ALA A 129 -1.70 6.39 -12.52
N LEU A 130 -1.60 7.23 -13.55
CA LEU A 130 -2.07 8.62 -13.51
C LEU A 130 -3.37 8.89 -14.25
N GLU A 131 -3.66 8.15 -15.31
CA GLU A 131 -4.83 8.40 -16.16
C GLU A 131 -6.00 7.48 -15.76
N GLU A 132 -7.20 7.82 -16.23
CA GLU A 132 -8.34 6.90 -16.13
C GLU A 132 -8.19 5.76 -17.14
N ASN A 133 -8.42 4.54 -16.66
CA ASN A 133 -8.24 3.32 -17.45
C ASN A 133 -9.52 2.48 -17.34
N PRO A 134 -10.55 2.79 -18.15
CA PRO A 134 -11.82 2.07 -18.07
C PRO A 134 -11.63 0.61 -18.52
N VAL A 135 -12.20 -0.31 -17.76
CA VAL A 135 -12.22 -1.73 -18.11
C VAL A 135 -13.25 -1.94 -19.21
N LYS A 136 -12.88 -2.60 -20.30
CA LYS A 136 -13.86 -3.02 -21.31
C LYS A 136 -14.70 -4.14 -20.72
N GLN A 137 -16.01 -4.10 -20.94
CA GLN A 137 -16.93 -5.07 -20.34
C GLN A 137 -16.61 -6.54 -20.71
N SER A 138 -16.01 -6.78 -21.87
CA SER A 138 -15.54 -8.11 -22.31
C SER A 138 -14.35 -8.64 -21.52
N ASP A 139 -13.63 -7.78 -20.80
CA ASP A 139 -12.32 -8.08 -20.20
C ASP A 139 -12.41 -8.12 -18.66
N VAL A 140 -13.62 -8.00 -18.10
CA VAL A 140 -13.85 -8.03 -16.65
C VAL A 140 -13.77 -9.47 -16.13
N ILE A 141 -12.62 -9.81 -15.56
CA ILE A 141 -12.38 -11.10 -14.89
C ILE A 141 -12.07 -10.95 -13.39
N ALA A 142 -11.95 -9.72 -12.89
CA ALA A 142 -11.73 -9.43 -11.48
C ALA A 142 -12.86 -8.57 -10.88
N SER A 143 -13.31 -8.91 -9.68
CA SER A 143 -14.26 -8.14 -8.87
C SER A 143 -13.64 -7.74 -7.53
N ILE A 144 -14.15 -6.65 -6.94
CA ILE A 144 -13.65 -6.11 -5.67
C ILE A 144 -14.78 -5.93 -4.67
N GLU A 145 -14.56 -6.42 -3.45
CA GLU A 145 -15.36 -6.09 -2.28
C GLU A 145 -14.52 -5.26 -1.29
N PHE A 146 -15.09 -4.18 -0.78
CA PHE A 146 -14.41 -3.28 0.15
C PHE A 146 -14.84 -3.55 1.58
N SER A 147 -13.94 -3.38 2.54
CA SER A 147 -14.23 -3.60 3.96
C SER A 147 -13.31 -2.78 4.87
N THR A 148 -13.75 -2.49 6.09
CA THR A 148 -12.88 -1.99 7.17
C THR A 148 -12.29 -3.10 8.05
N SER A 149 -12.60 -4.37 7.73
CA SER A 149 -12.09 -5.57 8.41
C SER A 149 -11.15 -6.36 7.50
N PRO A 150 -10.10 -7.00 8.04
CA PRO A 150 -9.31 -7.98 7.28
C PRO A 150 -10.06 -9.30 7.04
N VAL A 151 -11.26 -9.47 7.60
CA VAL A 151 -12.08 -10.67 7.46
C VAL A 151 -12.98 -10.51 6.24
N TYR A 152 -12.84 -11.40 5.25
CA TYR A 152 -13.68 -11.40 4.06
C TYR A 152 -15.17 -11.45 4.40
N GLY A 153 -15.99 -10.65 3.72
CA GLY A 153 -17.44 -10.56 3.92
C GLY A 153 -17.87 -9.82 5.20
N SER A 154 -16.94 -9.38 6.05
CA SER A 154 -17.26 -8.62 7.27
C SER A 154 -17.12 -7.12 7.02
N ASN A 155 -17.88 -6.27 7.73
CA ASN A 155 -17.80 -4.81 7.68
C ASN A 155 -17.69 -4.22 6.26
N LEU A 156 -18.50 -4.76 5.34
CA LEU A 156 -18.46 -4.39 3.93
C LEU A 156 -18.78 -2.90 3.75
N LEU A 157 -18.00 -2.24 2.89
CA LEU A 157 -18.22 -0.86 2.51
C LEU A 157 -19.09 -0.80 1.27
N GLY A 158 -20.23 -0.13 1.41
CA GLY A 158 -21.12 0.24 0.30
C GLY A 158 -21.04 1.74 0.00
N SER A 159 -22.18 2.30 -0.41
CA SER A 159 -22.31 3.73 -0.65
C SER A 159 -22.60 4.50 0.64
N GLY A 160 -21.84 5.55 0.90
CA GLY A 160 -22.15 6.55 1.95
C GLY A 160 -21.76 6.12 3.36
N VAL A 161 -20.65 5.40 3.50
CA VAL A 161 -20.17 4.90 4.80
C VAL A 161 -19.39 5.97 5.57
N ASN A 162 -19.40 5.87 6.90
CA ASN A 162 -18.50 6.64 7.76
C ASN A 162 -17.29 5.79 8.11
N VAL A 163 -16.08 6.35 7.97
CA VAL A 163 -14.84 5.67 8.35
C VAL A 163 -14.05 6.54 9.32
N GLY A 164 -13.25 5.91 10.17
CA GLY A 164 -12.25 6.63 10.96
C GLY A 164 -11.20 7.25 10.05
N GLN A 165 -10.72 8.44 10.41
CA GLN A 165 -9.71 9.18 9.62
C GLN A 165 -8.49 8.32 9.26
N TYR A 166 -8.09 7.42 10.16
CA TYR A 166 -6.96 6.52 9.94
C TYR A 166 -7.38 5.05 9.96
N ASP A 167 -8.61 4.72 9.58
CA ASP A 167 -8.97 3.31 9.43
C ASP A 167 -8.20 2.69 8.26
N LYS A 168 -7.95 1.39 8.36
CA LYS A 168 -7.39 0.63 7.25
C LYS A 168 -8.56 0.08 6.45
N ILE A 169 -8.56 0.34 5.14
CA ILE A 169 -9.57 -0.20 4.23
C ILE A 169 -8.93 -1.34 3.44
N PHE A 170 -9.66 -2.44 3.33
CA PHE A 170 -9.30 -3.65 2.61
C PHE A 170 -10.12 -3.71 1.33
N ALA A 171 -9.47 -4.09 0.24
CA ALA A 171 -10.08 -4.41 -1.05
C ALA A 171 -9.80 -5.89 -1.32
N PHE A 172 -10.82 -6.72 -1.15
CA PHE A 172 -10.78 -8.14 -1.46
C PHE A 172 -11.00 -8.33 -2.95
N ILE A 173 -10.04 -8.97 -3.61
CA ILE A 173 -10.00 -9.16 -5.05
C ILE A 173 -10.31 -10.63 -5.34
N THR A 174 -11.36 -10.87 -6.09
CA THR A 174 -11.74 -12.19 -6.60
C THR A 174 -11.50 -12.21 -8.10
N VAL A 175 -10.85 -13.26 -8.61
CA VAL A 175 -10.56 -13.41 -10.04
C VAL A 175 -11.19 -14.71 -10.54
N SER A 176 -11.89 -14.66 -11.68
CA SER A 176 -12.57 -15.82 -12.25
C SER A 176 -11.61 -16.82 -12.93
N GLU A 177 -10.39 -16.40 -13.23
CA GLU A 177 -9.38 -17.19 -13.93
C GLU A 177 -8.06 -17.24 -13.12
N PRO A 178 -7.24 -18.30 -13.27
CA PRO A 178 -5.95 -18.39 -12.62
C PRO A 178 -5.01 -17.24 -13.03
N LEU A 179 -4.71 -16.36 -12.07
CA LEU A 179 -3.79 -15.24 -12.24
C LEU A 179 -2.81 -15.23 -11.07
N SER A 180 -1.51 -15.21 -11.36
CA SER A 180 -0.48 -15.21 -10.32
C SER A 180 -0.10 -13.82 -9.84
N LYS A 181 -0.25 -12.80 -10.69
CA LYS A 181 0.18 -11.43 -10.41
C LYS A 181 -0.70 -10.40 -11.11
N ALA A 182 -0.98 -9.32 -10.41
CA ALA A 182 -1.71 -8.16 -10.95
C ALA A 182 -1.07 -6.86 -10.46
N PHE A 183 -1.38 -5.77 -11.14
CA PHE A 183 -1.20 -4.43 -10.59
C PHE A 183 -2.50 -3.93 -10.01
N VAL A 184 -2.43 -3.27 -8.85
CA VAL A 184 -3.59 -2.66 -8.21
C VAL A 184 -3.34 -1.16 -8.06
N LYS A 185 -4.29 -0.37 -8.56
CA LYS A 185 -4.35 1.08 -8.43
C LYS A 185 -5.49 1.43 -7.50
N TRP A 186 -5.24 2.27 -6.51
CA TRP A 186 -6.24 2.84 -5.61
C TRP A 186 -6.14 4.36 -5.67
N GLN A 187 -7.23 5.03 -6.00
CA GLN A 187 -7.27 6.49 -6.08
C GLN A 187 -8.55 7.07 -5.48
N ASN A 188 -8.50 8.35 -5.11
CA ASN A 188 -9.69 9.18 -4.99
C ASN A 188 -10.16 9.53 -6.42
N ALA A 189 -11.40 9.17 -6.76
CA ALA A 189 -11.94 9.33 -8.10
C ALA A 189 -12.28 10.80 -8.42
N GLU A 190 -12.53 11.63 -7.41
CA GLU A 190 -12.88 13.04 -7.60
C GLU A 190 -11.64 13.91 -7.76
N THR A 191 -10.59 13.64 -6.96
CA THR A 191 -9.36 14.45 -6.97
C THR A 191 -8.25 13.87 -7.85
N GLY A 192 -8.37 12.60 -8.26
CA GLY A 192 -7.30 11.86 -8.92
C GLY A 192 -6.11 11.54 -8.01
N GLU A 193 -6.23 11.75 -6.70
CA GLU A 193 -5.16 11.45 -5.74
C GLU A 193 -4.87 9.94 -5.72
N LEU A 194 -3.67 9.57 -6.15
CA LEU A 194 -3.20 8.19 -6.14
C LEU A 194 -2.77 7.77 -4.73
N LEU A 195 -3.53 6.87 -4.11
CA LEU A 195 -3.27 6.36 -2.76
C LEU A 195 -2.32 5.16 -2.74
N LEU A 196 -2.41 4.32 -3.77
CA LEU A 196 -1.61 3.09 -3.89
C LEU A 196 -1.51 2.69 -5.36
N PHE A 197 -0.31 2.35 -5.79
CA PHE A 197 -0.09 1.67 -7.07
C PHE A 197 1.07 0.68 -6.94
N ARG A 198 0.77 -0.61 -6.98
CA ARG A 198 1.80 -1.65 -6.80
C ARG A 198 1.41 -2.97 -7.48
N SER A 199 2.41 -3.82 -7.69
CA SER A 199 2.19 -5.20 -8.06
C SER A 199 1.84 -6.05 -6.83
N VAL A 200 0.94 -7.01 -6.99
CA VAL A 200 0.51 -7.95 -5.96
C VAL A 200 0.48 -9.36 -6.52
N GLN A 201 0.91 -10.32 -5.70
CA GLN A 201 0.64 -11.72 -6.00
C GLN A 201 -0.80 -12.00 -5.66
N LEU A 202 -1.48 -12.78 -6.50
CA LEU A 202 -2.86 -13.18 -6.27
C LEU A 202 -2.86 -14.70 -6.05
N ASN A 203 -3.37 -15.12 -4.89
CA ASN A 203 -3.55 -16.53 -4.61
C ASN A 203 -4.99 -16.98 -4.94
N THR A 204 -5.18 -17.56 -6.12
CA THR A 204 -6.50 -18.05 -6.55
C THR A 204 -6.97 -19.30 -5.79
N ALA A 205 -6.11 -19.97 -5.02
CA ALA A 205 -6.48 -21.19 -4.29
C ALA A 205 -7.49 -20.93 -3.14
N ASN A 206 -7.46 -19.73 -2.55
CA ASN A 206 -8.35 -19.35 -1.45
C ASN A 206 -9.63 -18.62 -1.92
N GLY A 207 -9.83 -18.52 -3.24
CA GLY A 207 -10.98 -17.83 -3.84
C GLY A 207 -10.86 -16.30 -3.89
N PHE A 208 -10.04 -15.68 -3.03
CA PHE A 208 -9.78 -14.25 -3.03
C PHE A 208 -8.38 -13.93 -2.48
N ASP A 209 -7.88 -12.74 -2.81
CA ASP A 209 -6.74 -12.08 -2.16
C ASP A 209 -7.17 -10.70 -1.67
N PHE A 210 -6.32 -9.97 -0.95
CA PHE A 210 -6.65 -8.59 -0.58
C PHE A 210 -5.46 -7.64 -0.59
N VAL A 211 -5.76 -6.40 -0.92
CA VAL A 211 -4.87 -5.27 -0.64
C VAL A 211 -5.50 -4.39 0.41
N SER A 212 -4.67 -3.65 1.14
CA SER A 212 -5.17 -2.66 2.08
C SER A 212 -4.36 -1.38 2.01
N THR A 213 -5.01 -0.28 2.33
CA THR A 213 -4.37 1.03 2.41
C THR A 213 -4.88 1.83 3.61
N ARG A 214 -4.04 2.76 4.04
CA ARG A 214 -4.30 3.78 5.07
C ARG A 214 -3.53 5.02 4.64
N PRO A 215 -4.19 6.03 4.05
CA PRO A 215 -3.53 7.26 3.62
C PRO A 215 -2.84 7.95 4.80
N GLY A 216 -1.61 8.46 4.60
CA GLY A 216 -0.85 9.13 5.66
C GLY A 216 -1.49 10.45 6.12
N SER A 217 -2.16 11.15 5.21
CA SER A 217 -3.01 12.32 5.46
C SER A 217 -4.34 11.98 6.13
N GLY A 218 -4.69 10.70 6.20
CA GLY A 218 -6.02 10.22 6.56
C GLY A 218 -6.99 10.23 5.39
N TRP A 219 -8.12 9.54 5.57
CA TRP A 219 -9.21 9.52 4.62
C TRP A 219 -9.93 10.87 4.54
N GLN A 220 -10.46 11.16 3.36
CA GLN A 220 -11.34 12.30 3.10
C GLN A 220 -12.70 11.77 2.64
N SER A 221 -13.75 12.57 2.78
CA SER A 221 -15.03 12.24 2.15
C SER A 221 -14.88 12.30 0.63
N GLY A 222 -15.58 11.41 -0.08
CA GLY A 222 -15.58 11.34 -1.54
C GLY A 222 -15.68 9.91 -2.07
N GLN A 223 -15.69 9.80 -3.40
CA GLN A 223 -15.65 8.52 -4.10
C GLN A 223 -14.22 8.01 -4.29
N TYR A 224 -14.01 6.74 -3.96
CA TYR A 224 -12.74 6.04 -4.16
C TYR A 224 -12.91 4.91 -5.15
N GLN A 225 -11.86 4.64 -5.91
CA GLN A 225 -11.84 3.60 -6.93
C GLN A 225 -10.60 2.74 -6.78
N VAL A 226 -10.79 1.43 -6.94
CA VAL A 226 -9.69 0.47 -7.12
C VAL A 226 -9.82 -0.18 -8.47
N SER A 227 -8.72 -0.18 -9.22
CA SER A 227 -8.61 -0.84 -10.53
C SER A 227 -7.55 -1.93 -10.47
N VAL A 228 -7.82 -3.05 -11.13
CA VAL A 228 -6.92 -4.19 -11.26
C VAL A 228 -6.48 -4.32 -12.71
N PHE A 229 -5.18 -4.50 -12.92
CA PHE A 229 -4.58 -4.68 -14.23
C PHE A 229 -3.82 -6.01 -14.27
N LEU A 230 -3.82 -6.67 -15.41
CA LEU A 230 -2.91 -7.77 -15.67
C LEU A 230 -1.47 -7.26 -15.54
N ALA A 231 -0.64 -8.06 -14.88
CA ALA A 231 0.80 -7.88 -14.97
C ALA A 231 1.26 -8.45 -16.32
N ASP A 232 0.86 -7.80 -17.41
CA ASP A 232 1.34 -8.04 -18.77
C ASP A 232 2.05 -6.78 -19.32
N LYS A 233 2.61 -6.88 -20.52
CA LYS A 233 3.34 -5.78 -21.14
C LYS A 233 2.44 -4.57 -21.47
N GLU A 234 1.12 -4.77 -21.55
CA GLU A 234 0.14 -3.75 -21.93
C GLU A 234 -0.56 -3.12 -20.71
N LEU A 235 -0.41 -3.73 -19.52
CA LEU A 235 -1.15 -3.40 -18.30
C LEU A 235 -2.66 -3.38 -18.56
N THR A 236 -3.16 -4.47 -19.12
CA THR A 236 -4.58 -4.58 -19.50
C THR A 236 -5.48 -4.47 -18.26
N PRO A 237 -6.43 -3.51 -18.19
CA PRO A 237 -7.41 -3.43 -17.11
C PRO A 237 -8.33 -4.65 -17.13
N ILE A 238 -8.51 -5.31 -15.98
CA ILE A 238 -9.29 -6.56 -15.87
C ILE A 238 -10.40 -6.53 -14.83
N GLY A 239 -10.55 -5.41 -14.13
CA GLY A 239 -11.59 -5.27 -13.14
C GLY A 239 -11.39 -4.06 -12.25
N GLY A 240 -12.34 -3.87 -11.35
CA GLY A 240 -12.30 -2.79 -10.40
C GLY A 240 -13.58 -2.69 -9.58
N GLY A 241 -13.58 -1.73 -8.67
CA GLY A 241 -14.73 -1.39 -7.85
C GLY A 241 -14.59 0.02 -7.29
N SER A 242 -15.69 0.55 -6.79
CA SER A 242 -15.72 1.83 -6.09
C SER A 242 -16.53 1.76 -4.82
N TYR A 243 -16.25 2.68 -3.90
CA TYR A 243 -17.04 2.93 -2.69
C TYR A 243 -17.05 4.42 -2.39
N VAL A 244 -17.99 4.85 -1.53
CA VAL A 244 -18.15 6.27 -1.18
C VAL A 244 -18.03 6.44 0.32
N ILE A 245 -17.09 7.28 0.75
CA ILE A 245 -16.99 7.75 2.12
C ILE A 245 -17.83 9.03 2.25
N ALA A 246 -18.91 8.98 3.04
CA ALA A 246 -19.74 10.15 3.30
C ALA A 246 -19.14 11.04 4.40
N GLY A 247 -18.62 10.43 5.46
CA GLY A 247 -18.12 11.15 6.63
C GLY A 247 -16.87 10.53 7.23
N ILE A 248 -16.06 11.39 7.81
CA ILE A 248 -14.85 11.01 8.55
C ILE A 248 -15.13 11.18 10.03
N THR A 249 -14.97 10.09 10.80
CA THR A 249 -15.01 10.16 12.26
C THR A 249 -13.59 10.41 12.76
N GLU A 250 -13.39 11.54 13.44
CA GLU A 250 -12.14 11.81 14.14
C GLU A 250 -12.01 10.79 15.29
N GLN A 251 -10.98 9.97 15.28
CA GLN A 251 -10.74 8.97 16.33
C GLN A 251 -10.05 9.65 17.53
N PRO A 252 -10.68 9.71 18.72
CA PRO A 252 -10.01 10.19 19.93
C PRO A 252 -9.19 9.03 20.52
N GLY A 253 -8.03 8.72 19.94
CA GLY A 253 -7.14 7.70 20.49
C GLY A 253 -6.21 7.07 19.47
N GLY A 254 -4.90 7.20 19.69
CA GLY A 254 -3.86 6.74 18.76
C GLY A 254 -3.87 5.23 18.47
N ALA A 255 -3.04 4.85 17.50
CA ALA A 255 -2.91 3.55 16.81
C ALA A 255 -2.93 2.24 17.65
N LYS A 256 -2.91 2.31 18.99
CA LYS A 256 -2.90 1.16 19.90
C LYS A 256 -4.27 0.48 20.01
N ALA A 257 -5.37 1.25 20.05
CA ALA A 257 -6.73 0.70 20.18
C ALA A 257 -7.19 -0.09 18.95
N VAL A 258 -6.73 0.32 17.76
CA VAL A 258 -7.13 -0.30 16.47
C VAL A 258 -6.53 -1.70 16.29
N ASN A 259 -5.35 -1.97 16.87
CA ASN A 259 -4.72 -3.28 16.71
C ASN A 259 -5.39 -4.38 17.55
N GLU A 260 -5.93 -4.03 18.72
CA GLU A 260 -6.62 -5.00 19.59
C GLU A 260 -7.97 -5.43 19.01
N SER A 261 -8.74 -4.51 18.41
CA SER A 261 -10.00 -4.85 17.76
C SER A 261 -9.82 -5.75 16.54
N ILE A 262 -8.78 -5.49 15.72
CA ILE A 262 -8.47 -6.29 14.53
C ILE A 262 -8.13 -7.74 14.91
N VAL A 263 -7.31 -7.93 15.95
CA VAL A 263 -6.94 -9.27 16.42
C VAL A 263 -8.16 -10.02 16.95
N GLN A 264 -9.04 -9.33 17.69
CA GLN A 264 -10.26 -9.93 18.23
C GLN A 264 -11.23 -10.35 17.11
N ASP A 265 -11.37 -9.57 16.05
CA ASP A 265 -12.22 -9.89 14.89
C ASP A 265 -11.71 -11.11 14.12
N MET A 266 -10.39 -11.24 13.97
CA MET A 266 -9.78 -12.44 13.36
C MET A 266 -10.00 -13.70 14.20
N ILE A 267 -9.99 -13.57 15.53
CA ILE A 267 -10.26 -14.70 16.45
C ILE A 267 -11.74 -15.10 16.36
N ASN A 268 -12.65 -14.12 16.44
CA ASN A 268 -14.09 -14.37 16.47
C ASN A 268 -14.62 -14.94 15.14
N SER A 269 -14.01 -14.58 14.01
CA SER A 269 -14.40 -15.07 12.69
C SER A 269 -13.91 -16.49 12.37
N GLY A 270 -13.09 -17.10 13.25
CA GLY A 270 -12.49 -18.41 12.99
C GLY A 270 -11.45 -18.40 11.85
N GLN A 271 -11.10 -17.23 11.33
CA GLN A 271 -10.07 -17.05 10.29
C GLN A 271 -8.66 -16.86 10.87
N ALA A 272 -8.52 -16.84 12.20
CA ALA A 272 -7.22 -16.92 12.86
C ALA A 272 -6.55 -18.26 12.55
N ILE A 273 -5.38 -18.20 11.90
CA ILE A 273 -4.57 -19.39 11.58
C ILE A 273 -4.16 -20.07 12.89
N ARG A 274 -4.75 -21.23 13.19
CA ARG A 274 -4.20 -22.16 14.18
C ARG A 274 -2.89 -22.71 13.61
N LYS A 275 -1.75 -22.32 14.18
CA LYS A 275 -0.50 -23.05 13.93
C LYS A 275 -0.70 -24.50 14.39
N LYS A 276 -0.50 -25.44 13.47
CA LYS A 276 -0.18 -26.84 13.80
C LYS A 276 1.30 -26.93 14.18
#